data_AF-A0A7S2SWT8-F1
#
_entry.id   AF-A0A7S2SWT8-F1
#
_cell.length_a   1.000
_cell.length_b   1.000
_cell.length_c   1.000
_cell.angle_alpha   90.00
_cell.angle_beta   90.00
_cell.angle_gamma   90.00
#
_symmetry.space_group_name_H-M   'P 1'
#
loop_
_entity.id
_entity.type
_entity.pdbx_description
1 polymer ?
#
loop_
_entity_poly.entity_id
_entity_poly.type
_entity_poly.pdbx_seq_one_letter_code
_entity_poly.pdbx_strand_id
1 'polypeptide(L)'
;TVVDGNQEEFLLFFQSVFEANGGAMVDVSVTKDDVATDHRVIIGEDYLQALAMPVKDIVERTVSFLLSKKVSRKTEGILNSNEFPINYFALSTVEQFFGDFAVAFEDEDCLPGEDKFWRFNRIHTYGWNAHDEYKK
;
A
#
# COMPACT_ATOMS: atom_id res chain seq x y z
N THR A 1 -7.47 14.57 -9.23
CA THR A 1 -7.39 14.84 -7.78
C THR A 1 -6.35 15.92 -7.57
N VAL A 2 -6.59 16.93 -6.72
CA VAL A 2 -5.71 18.12 -6.64
C VAL A 2 -4.49 17.77 -5.80
N VAL A 3 -3.29 18.01 -6.36
CA VAL A 3 -2.01 17.79 -5.71
C VAL A 3 -1.20 19.08 -5.84
N ASP A 4 -0.77 19.70 -4.73
CA ASP A 4 0.09 20.90 -4.74
C ASP A 4 -0.43 22.11 -5.55
N GLY A 5 -1.75 22.31 -5.65
CA GLY A 5 -2.33 23.42 -6.40
C GLY A 5 -2.15 23.33 -7.93
N ASN A 6 -1.57 22.23 -8.43
CA ASN A 6 -1.56 21.87 -9.84
C ASN A 6 -2.45 20.63 -10.02
N GLN A 7 -3.41 20.68 -10.96
CA GLN A 7 -4.14 19.47 -11.34
C GLN A 7 -3.16 18.54 -12.08
N GLU A 8 -2.50 17.66 -11.34
CA GLU A 8 -1.76 16.57 -11.97
C GLU A 8 -2.76 15.50 -12.40
N GLU A 9 -3.02 15.47 -13.70
CA GLU A 9 -3.84 14.44 -14.31
C GLU A 9 -3.01 13.15 -14.44
N PHE A 10 -3.45 12.10 -13.76
CA PHE A 10 -2.97 10.75 -13.95
C PHE A 10 -4.18 9.81 -14.11
N LEU A 11 -3.98 8.73 -14.85
CA LEU A 11 -5.01 7.72 -15.06
C LEU A 11 -4.67 6.48 -14.24
N LEU A 12 -5.68 5.98 -13.52
CA LEU A 12 -5.60 4.70 -12.81
C LEU A 12 -6.42 3.65 -13.55
N PHE A 13 -5.77 2.53 -13.87
CA PHE A 13 -6.43 1.35 -14.39
C PHE A 13 -6.28 0.21 -13.39
N PHE A 14 -7.37 -0.14 -12.70
CA PHE A 14 -7.41 -1.27 -11.78
C PHE A 14 -7.44 -2.58 -12.56
N GLN A 15 -6.32 -3.30 -12.57
CA GLN A 15 -6.19 -4.58 -13.25
C GLN A 15 -6.84 -5.71 -12.45
N SER A 16 -6.61 -5.75 -11.14
CA SER A 16 -7.21 -6.73 -10.24
C SER A 16 -7.38 -6.16 -8.83
N VAL A 17 -8.44 -6.62 -8.15
CA VAL A 17 -8.68 -6.38 -6.73
C VAL A 17 -8.94 -7.74 -6.11
N PHE A 18 -8.08 -8.15 -5.19
CA PHE A 18 -8.17 -9.41 -4.47
C PHE A 18 -8.37 -9.12 -2.99
N GLU A 19 -9.54 -9.45 -2.46
CA GLU A 19 -9.82 -9.41 -1.03
C GLU A 19 -9.26 -10.67 -0.37
N ALA A 20 -8.34 -10.49 0.58
CA ALA A 20 -7.71 -11.55 1.33
C ALA A 20 -8.26 -11.62 2.77
N ASN A 21 -8.08 -12.75 3.45
CA ASN A 21 -8.39 -12.87 4.87
C ASN A 21 -7.49 -11.93 5.68
N GLY A 22 -7.97 -10.73 5.99
CA GLY A 22 -7.24 -9.71 6.73
C GLY A 22 -6.67 -8.57 5.87
N GLY A 23 -7.17 -8.33 4.65
CA GLY A 23 -6.75 -7.17 3.85
C GLY A 23 -7.20 -7.21 2.39
N ALA A 24 -6.60 -6.36 1.57
CA ALA A 24 -6.78 -6.34 0.12
C ALA A 24 -5.44 -6.22 -0.61
N MET A 25 -5.33 -6.89 -1.76
CA MET A 25 -4.23 -6.72 -2.70
C MET A 25 -4.81 -6.16 -3.99
N VAL A 26 -4.22 -5.09 -4.50
CA VAL A 26 -4.70 -4.38 -5.68
C VAL A 26 -3.58 -4.23 -6.69
N ASP A 27 -3.81 -4.70 -7.91
CA ASP A 27 -2.94 -4.45 -9.05
C ASP A 27 -3.48 -3.26 -9.83
N VAL A 28 -2.66 -2.23 -10.01
CA VAL A 28 -3.04 -0.98 -10.66
C VAL A 28 -1.97 -0.54 -11.65
N SER A 29 -2.40 -0.12 -12.83
CA SER A 29 -1.56 0.59 -13.78
C SER A 29 -1.78 2.09 -13.63
N VAL A 30 -0.69 2.84 -13.48
CA VAL A 30 -0.69 4.29 -13.32
C VAL A 30 -0.09 4.89 -14.58
N THR A 31 -0.88 5.67 -15.32
CA THR A 31 -0.41 6.39 -16.50
C THR A 31 -0.30 7.88 -16.20
N LYS A 32 0.91 8.43 -16.38
CA LYS A 32 1.18 9.87 -16.29
C LYS A 32 2.34 10.21 -17.24
N ASP A 33 2.24 11.35 -17.93
CA ASP A 33 3.21 11.79 -18.95
C ASP A 33 3.41 10.76 -20.07
N ASP A 34 2.31 10.16 -20.56
CA ASP A 34 2.30 9.09 -21.58
C ASP A 34 3.10 7.82 -21.23
N VAL A 35 3.48 7.65 -19.96
CA VAL A 35 4.17 6.47 -19.44
C VAL A 35 3.26 5.75 -18.45
N ALA A 36 2.93 4.50 -18.77
CA ALA A 36 2.25 3.57 -17.89
C ALA A 36 3.26 2.78 -17.04
N THR A 37 2.96 2.64 -15.75
CA THR A 37 3.72 1.82 -14.79
C THR A 37 2.77 0.95 -13.98
N ASP A 38 3.17 -0.29 -13.72
CA ASP A 38 2.34 -1.25 -12.99
C ASP A 38 2.80 -1.36 -11.53
N HIS A 39 1.83 -1.37 -10.63
CA HIS A 39 2.04 -1.36 -9.19
C HIS A 39 1.13 -2.37 -8.50
N ARG A 40 1.65 -3.02 -7.48
CA ARG A 40 0.87 -3.85 -6.55
C ARG A 40 0.83 -3.19 -5.18
N VAL A 41 -0.38 -2.89 -4.73
CA VAL A 41 -0.65 -2.24 -3.44
C VAL A 41 -1.28 -3.25 -2.49
N ILE A 42 -0.73 -3.34 -1.29
CA ILE A 42 -1.26 -4.17 -0.21
C ILE A 42 -1.86 -3.28 0.87
N ILE A 43 -3.09 -3.59 1.25
CA ILE A 43 -3.87 -2.87 2.24
C ILE A 43 -4.18 -3.83 3.38
N GLY A 44 -3.80 -3.46 4.59
CA GLY A 44 -4.13 -4.26 5.77
C GLY A 44 -5.56 -4.07 6.25
N GLU A 45 -6.11 -5.08 6.92
CA GLU A 45 -7.44 -5.03 7.52
C GLU A 45 -7.58 -3.85 8.50
N ASP A 46 -6.54 -3.55 9.26
CA ASP A 46 -6.48 -2.38 10.13
C ASP A 46 -6.63 -1.07 9.36
N TYR A 47 -6.03 -0.93 8.19
CA TYR A 47 -6.23 0.24 7.31
C TYR A 47 -7.63 0.26 6.69
N LEU A 48 -8.16 -0.90 6.28
CA LEU A 48 -9.53 -0.98 5.75
C LEU A 48 -10.57 -0.57 6.80
N GLN A 49 -10.41 -1.06 8.04
CA GLN A 49 -11.30 -0.74 9.14
C GLN A 49 -11.18 0.72 9.57
N ALA A 50 -9.96 1.26 9.63
CA ALA A 50 -9.74 2.62 10.10
C ALA A 50 -10.17 3.68 9.07
N LEU A 51 -9.91 3.46 7.78
CA LEU A 51 -10.29 4.38 6.70
C LEU A 51 -11.76 4.24 6.29
N ALA A 52 -12.38 3.08 6.53
CA ALA A 52 -13.79 2.79 6.27
C ALA A 52 -14.29 3.24 4.87
N MET A 53 -13.42 3.15 3.85
CA MET A 53 -13.68 3.61 2.49
C MET A 53 -13.41 2.51 1.45
N PRO A 54 -13.90 2.67 0.21
CA PRO A 54 -13.63 1.71 -0.86
C PRO A 54 -12.14 1.53 -1.13
N VAL A 55 -11.70 0.28 -1.31
CA VAL A 55 -10.32 -0.10 -1.64
C VAL A 55 -9.73 0.74 -2.78
N LYS A 56 -10.54 1.02 -3.81
CA LYS A 56 -10.11 1.80 -4.97
C LYS A 56 -9.76 3.25 -4.60
N ASP A 57 -10.54 3.85 -3.71
CA ASP A 57 -10.35 5.24 -3.27
C ASP A 57 -9.10 5.34 -2.38
N ILE A 58 -8.84 4.31 -1.56
CA ILE A 58 -7.60 4.21 -0.77
C ILE A 58 -6.38 4.18 -1.71
N VAL A 59 -6.42 3.32 -2.73
CA VAL A 59 -5.33 3.22 -3.71
C VAL A 59 -5.17 4.53 -4.48
N GLU A 60 -6.26 5.18 -4.88
CA GLU A 60 -6.19 6.45 -5.58
C GLU A 60 -5.51 7.54 -4.75
N ARG A 61 -5.95 7.74 -3.50
CA ARG A 61 -5.35 8.72 -2.58
C ARG A 61 -3.88 8.41 -2.33
N THR A 62 -3.54 7.13 -2.16
CA THR A 62 -2.16 6.67 -1.94
C THR A 62 -1.27 6.96 -3.15
N VAL A 63 -1.72 6.62 -4.36
CA VAL A 63 -0.95 6.90 -5.58
C VAL A 63 -0.83 8.41 -5.79
N SER A 64 -1.91 9.17 -5.58
CA SER A 64 -1.89 10.63 -5.66
C SER A 64 -0.85 11.25 -4.72
N PHE A 65 -0.74 10.73 -3.50
CA PHE A 65 0.28 11.14 -2.54
C PHE A 65 1.69 10.77 -2.99
N LEU A 66 1.93 9.55 -3.46
CA LEU A 66 3.25 9.15 -3.95
C LEU A 66 3.71 9.99 -5.16
N LEU A 67 2.77 10.38 -6.02
CA LEU A 67 3.03 11.30 -7.14
C LEU A 67 3.37 12.72 -6.65
N SER A 68 2.68 13.24 -5.62
CA SER A 68 2.99 14.54 -5.01
C SER A 68 4.39 14.59 -4.43
N LYS A 69 4.81 13.49 -3.79
CA LYS A 69 6.16 13.29 -3.26
C LYS A 69 7.23 13.09 -4.34
N LYS A 70 6.84 13.09 -5.63
CA LYS A 70 7.73 12.86 -6.78
C LYS A 70 8.52 11.56 -6.66
N VAL A 71 7.91 10.54 -6.06
CA VAL A 71 8.52 9.20 -5.97
C VAL A 71 8.72 8.66 -7.38
N SER A 72 9.91 8.12 -7.64
CA SER A 72 10.19 7.49 -8.94
C SER A 72 9.20 6.36 -9.18
N ARG A 73 8.46 6.44 -10.30
CA ARG A 73 7.48 5.44 -10.72
C ARG A 73 8.11 4.16 -11.28
N LYS A 74 9.41 4.18 -11.55
CA LYS A 74 10.17 3.03 -12.06
C LYS A 74 11.28 2.71 -11.08
N THR A 75 11.25 1.48 -10.58
CA THR A 75 12.35 0.88 -9.81
C THR A 75 12.94 -0.25 -10.64
N GLU A 76 13.51 0.10 -11.81
CA GLU A 76 14.28 -0.83 -12.64
C GLU A 76 15.77 -0.69 -12.27
N GLY A 77 16.35 -1.70 -11.59
CA GLY A 77 17.79 -1.74 -11.29
C GLY A 77 18.13 -1.96 -9.80
N ILE A 78 19.32 -1.53 -9.39
CA ILE A 78 19.76 -1.56 -7.99
C ILE A 78 19.04 -0.41 -7.27
N LEU A 79 18.04 -0.76 -6.46
CA LEU A 79 17.42 0.18 -5.53
C LEU A 79 18.47 0.70 -4.56
N ASN A 80 18.62 2.02 -4.48
CA ASN A 80 19.36 2.61 -3.39
C ASN A 80 18.56 2.40 -2.09
N SER A 81 19.21 2.20 -0.95
CA SER A 81 18.53 1.92 0.33
C SER A 81 17.53 3.01 0.77
N ASN A 82 17.60 4.19 0.16
CA ASN A 82 16.74 5.34 0.42
C ASN A 82 15.60 5.50 -0.60
N GLU A 83 15.43 4.59 -1.55
CA GLU A 83 14.38 4.65 -2.57
C GLU A 83 13.16 3.85 -2.15
N PHE A 84 11.98 4.45 -2.27
CA PHE A 84 10.72 3.79 -1.96
C PHE A 84 10.39 2.73 -3.04
N PRO A 85 10.07 1.48 -2.67
CA PRO A 85 9.79 0.41 -3.62
C PRO A 85 8.36 0.52 -4.21
N ILE A 86 8.17 1.44 -5.16
CA ILE A 86 6.82 1.76 -5.68
C ILE A 86 6.14 0.62 -6.46
N ASN A 87 6.89 -0.34 -7.02
CA ASN A 87 6.30 -1.42 -7.82
C ASN A 87 5.49 -2.39 -6.94
N TYR A 88 5.86 -2.53 -5.67
CA TYR A 88 5.24 -3.44 -4.72
C TYR A 88 5.38 -2.89 -3.30
N PHE A 89 4.28 -2.44 -2.71
CA PHE A 89 4.32 -1.87 -1.36
C PHE A 89 3.02 -2.11 -0.58
N ALA A 90 3.13 -2.03 0.75
CA ALA A 90 1.99 -2.00 1.66
C ALA A 90 1.74 -0.55 2.12
N LEU A 91 0.48 -0.23 2.45
CA LEU A 91 0.13 1.09 3.03
C LEU A 91 0.95 1.43 4.26
N SER A 92 1.19 0.45 5.14
CA SER A 92 2.05 0.63 6.32
C SER A 92 3.46 1.07 5.96
N THR A 93 3.99 0.61 4.83
CA THR A 93 5.31 1.02 4.35
C THR A 93 5.29 2.47 3.88
N VAL A 94 4.19 2.95 3.30
CA VAL A 94 4.05 4.36 2.91
C VAL A 94 4.00 5.25 4.15
N GLU A 95 3.20 4.88 5.15
CA GLU A 95 3.09 5.61 6.41
C GLU A 95 4.43 5.69 7.15
N GLN A 96 5.18 4.58 7.21
CA GLN A 96 6.52 4.56 7.83
C GLN A 96 7.56 5.40 7.08
N PHE A 97 7.42 5.49 5.75
CA PHE A 97 8.39 6.21 4.93
C PHE A 97 8.07 7.71 4.84
N PHE A 98 6.80 8.07 4.97
CA PHE A 98 6.30 9.43 4.88
C PHE A 98 5.37 9.74 6.07
N GLY A 99 5.90 10.37 7.11
CA GLY A 99 5.14 10.70 8.32
C GLY A 99 3.97 11.69 8.10
N ASP A 100 3.85 12.29 6.91
CA ASP A 100 2.71 13.14 6.52
C ASP A 100 1.70 12.42 5.61
N PHE A 101 1.77 11.10 5.52
CA PHE A 101 0.87 10.30 4.70
C PHE A 101 -0.61 10.45 5.10
N ALA A 102 -0.89 10.68 6.39
CA ALA A 102 -2.25 10.89 6.90
C ALA A 102 -2.97 12.07 6.22
N VAL A 103 -2.23 13.09 5.76
CA VAL A 103 -2.78 14.25 5.03
C VAL A 103 -3.49 13.83 3.74
N ALA A 104 -3.10 12.70 3.13
CA ALA A 104 -3.77 12.17 1.93
C ALA A 104 -5.23 11.74 2.18
N PHE A 105 -5.61 11.51 3.45
CA PHE A 105 -6.92 11.01 3.83
C PHE A 105 -7.81 12.06 4.51
N GLU A 106 -7.40 13.34 4.51
CA GLU A 106 -8.12 14.50 5.06
C GLU A 106 -8.36 14.46 6.59
N ASP A 107 -8.18 13.32 7.25
CA ASP A 107 -8.30 13.12 8.69
C ASP A 107 -6.98 12.57 9.26
N GLU A 108 -6.27 13.36 10.05
CA GLU A 108 -4.92 13.00 10.54
C GLU A 108 -4.93 11.85 11.56
N ASP A 109 -6.07 11.61 12.22
CA ASP A 109 -6.21 10.60 13.27
C ASP A 109 -6.78 9.25 12.79
N CYS A 110 -7.02 9.11 11.47
CA CYS A 110 -7.67 7.91 10.94
C CYS A 110 -6.71 6.75 10.63
N LEU A 111 -5.39 6.99 10.62
CA LEU A 111 -4.43 5.95 10.29
C LEU A 111 -3.97 5.16 11.52
N PRO A 112 -3.68 3.85 11.36
CA PRO A 112 -3.34 2.97 12.48
C PRO A 112 -2.01 3.29 13.19
N GLY A 113 -1.16 4.16 12.61
CA GLY A 113 0.11 4.64 13.17
C GLY A 113 1.34 3.96 12.55
N GLU A 114 2.47 4.68 12.56
CA GLU A 114 3.78 4.27 12.01
C GLU A 114 4.31 2.94 12.58
N ASP A 115 3.89 2.56 13.79
CA ASP A 115 4.30 1.34 14.49
C ASP A 115 3.63 0.05 13.96
N LYS A 116 2.64 0.15 13.06
CA LYS A 116 1.96 -1.04 12.53
C LYS A 116 2.70 -1.60 11.33
N PHE A 117 3.13 -2.85 11.45
CA PHE A 117 3.76 -3.60 10.37
C PHE A 117 2.74 -4.51 9.71
N TRP A 118 2.59 -4.44 8.39
CA TRP A 118 2.00 -5.53 7.64
C TRP A 118 2.84 -6.79 7.81
N ARG A 119 2.29 -7.80 8.51
CA ARG A 119 2.92 -9.11 8.70
C ARG A 119 2.04 -10.16 8.05
N PHE A 120 2.64 -11.03 7.23
CA PHE A 120 2.02 -12.32 6.87
C PHE A 120 1.92 -13.18 8.13
N ASN A 121 0.85 -12.99 8.90
CA ASN A 121 0.53 -13.92 9.97
C ASN A 121 0.01 -15.20 9.34
N ARG A 122 0.77 -16.30 9.48
CA ARG A 122 0.27 -17.63 9.12
C ARG A 122 -0.92 -17.94 10.02
N ILE A 123 -2.13 -17.80 9.48
CA ILE A 123 -3.36 -18.24 10.14
C ILE A 123 -3.42 -19.76 10.32
N HIS A 124 -2.68 -20.52 9.51
CA HIS A 124 -2.57 -21.97 9.62
C HIS A 124 -1.10 -22.43 9.63
N THR A 125 -0.73 -23.17 10.67
CA THR A 125 0.48 -23.98 10.74
C THR A 125 0.23 -25.29 9.98
N TYR A 126 0.40 -25.27 8.66
CA TYR A 126 0.61 -26.51 7.92
C TYR A 126 2.09 -26.89 8.05
N GLY A 127 2.42 -27.53 9.17
CA GLY A 127 3.74 -28.04 9.48
C GLY A 127 3.66 -28.95 10.70
N TRP A 128 4.39 -30.07 10.65
CA TRP A 128 4.55 -30.97 11.79
C TRP A 128 5.12 -30.18 12.97
N ASN A 129 4.32 -29.99 14.02
CA ASN A 129 4.81 -29.41 15.27
C ASN A 129 5.65 -30.46 15.99
N ALA A 130 6.95 -30.22 16.17
CA ALA A 130 7.87 -31.10 16.90
C ALA A 130 7.49 -31.30 18.39
N HIS A 131 6.38 -30.72 18.85
CA HIS A 131 5.88 -30.81 20.23
C HIS A 131 4.76 -31.84 20.43
N ASP A 132 4.33 -32.57 19.40
CA ASP A 132 3.28 -33.61 19.55
C ASP A 132 3.78 -34.92 20.20
N GLU A 133 5.08 -35.04 20.51
CA GLU A 133 5.67 -36.27 21.08
C GLU A 133 5.52 -36.39 22.61
N TYR A 134 5.00 -35.36 23.31
CA TYR A 134 4.92 -35.36 24.78
C TYR A 134 3.50 -35.28 25.38
N LYS A 135 2.44 -35.42 24.57
CA LYS A 135 1.09 -35.61 25.10
C LYS A 135 0.86 -37.08 25.44
N LYS A 136 1.30 -37.47 26.64
CA LYS A 136 0.75 -38.63 27.37
C LYS A 136 -0.56 -38.24 28.06
#